data_AF-A0A415PYL3-F1
#
_entry.id   AF-A0A415PYL3-F1
#
_cell.length_a   1.000
_cell.length_b   1.000
_cell.length_c   1.000
_cell.angle_alpha   90.00
_cell.angle_beta   90.00
_cell.angle_gamma   90.00
#
_symmetry.space_group_name_H-M   'P 1'
#
loop_
_entity.id
_entity.type
_entity.pdbx_description
1 polymer ?
#
loop_
_entity_poly.entity_id
_entity_poly.type
_entity_poly.pdbx_seq_one_letter_code
_entity_poly.pdbx_strand_id
1 'polypeptide(L)'
;MELIHLGMNDPTSIYGNFTFYLVKYGEPEFDTILKFVGEVPDKHDYLTADGYYEEHSVNEIVFLFEYIYSEDKRKFLRFYYALEKDFTANREKLYYNRHHYCIIKNCGRTTLSYSDDTENELREKRIIHEELLWVLEDAREKYLEEQYETYLADRQFEEDLKKWNKRNKS
;
A
#
# COMPACT_ATOMS: atom_id res chain seq x y z
N MET A 1 -7.36 -1.57 7.28
CA MET A 1 -6.22 -1.14 6.41
C MET A 1 -4.87 -1.22 7.10
N GLU A 2 -3.86 -1.68 6.38
CA GLU A 2 -2.45 -1.80 6.77
C GLU A 2 -1.58 -0.88 5.91
N LEU A 3 -0.62 -0.16 6.49
CA LEU A 3 0.38 0.57 5.70
C LEU A 3 1.62 -0.32 5.50
N ILE A 4 1.95 -0.57 4.24
CA ILE A 4 3.09 -1.39 3.85
C ILE A 4 4.11 -0.50 3.15
N HIS A 5 5.24 -0.29 3.82
CA HIS A 5 6.38 0.36 3.19
C HIS A 5 7.20 -0.66 2.41
N LEU A 6 7.22 -0.54 1.08
CA LEU A 6 8.09 -1.31 0.19
C LEU A 6 9.27 -0.42 -0.22
N GLY A 7 10.21 -0.26 0.71
CA GLY A 7 11.46 0.46 0.47
C GLY A 7 12.53 -0.45 -0.13
N MET A 8 13.21 0.03 -1.17
CA MET A 8 14.51 -0.54 -1.52
C MET A 8 15.54 0.10 -0.58
N ASN A 9 16.19 -0.69 0.27
CA ASN A 9 17.40 -0.26 0.98
C ASN A 9 18.60 -0.05 0.03
N ASP A 10 18.37 0.02 -1.29
CA ASP A 10 19.36 0.22 -2.31
C ASP A 10 19.38 1.70 -2.75
N PRO A 11 20.37 2.49 -2.30
CA PRO A 11 20.52 3.90 -2.68
C PRO A 11 20.86 4.10 -4.17
N THR A 12 21.07 3.03 -4.95
CA THR A 12 21.31 3.08 -6.41
C THR A 12 20.05 2.86 -7.25
N SER A 13 18.92 2.53 -6.63
CA SER A 13 17.66 2.36 -7.34
C SER A 13 17.11 3.70 -7.84
N ILE A 14 17.03 3.83 -9.16
CA ILE A 14 16.33 4.95 -9.83
C ILE A 14 14.81 4.95 -9.60
N TYR A 15 14.27 3.92 -8.95
CA TYR A 15 12.82 3.74 -8.78
C TYR A 15 12.28 4.25 -7.44
N GLY A 16 13.13 4.57 -6.45
CA GLY A 16 12.72 5.21 -5.19
C GLY A 16 11.96 4.27 -4.22
N ASN A 17 11.69 4.77 -3.01
CA ASN A 17 10.91 4.05 -2.00
C ASN A 17 9.42 4.15 -2.31
N PHE A 18 8.71 3.02 -2.22
CA PHE A 18 7.27 2.97 -2.42
C PHE A 18 6.55 2.72 -1.11
N THR A 19 5.49 3.48 -0.88
CA THR A 19 4.59 3.25 0.26
C THR A 19 3.24 2.88 -0.31
N PHE A 20 2.79 1.67 0.01
CA PHE A 20 1.48 1.17 -0.36
C PHE A 20 0.59 1.08 0.87
N TYR A 21 -0.64 1.52 0.73
CA TYR A 21 -1.70 1.18 1.67
C TYR A 21 -2.33 -0.12 1.18
N LEU A 22 -2.45 -1.13 2.04
CA LEU A 22 -3.11 -2.39 1.76
C LEU A 22 -4.47 -2.42 2.45
N VAL A 23 -5.51 -2.74 1.70
CA VAL A 23 -6.86 -2.92 2.23
C VAL A 23 -7.50 -4.15 1.61
N LYS A 24 -8.41 -4.78 2.37
CA LYS A 24 -9.21 -5.90 1.86
C LYS A 24 -10.60 -5.43 1.47
N TYR A 25 -11.22 -6.17 0.56
CA TYR A 25 -12.62 -5.96 0.21
C TYR A 25 -13.51 -6.07 1.46
N GLY A 26 -14.42 -5.12 1.63
CA GLY A 26 -15.36 -5.08 2.76
C GLY A 26 -14.81 -4.47 4.06
N GLU A 27 -13.56 -4.02 4.10
CA GLU A 27 -13.08 -3.15 5.19
C GLU A 27 -13.71 -1.75 5.07
N PRO A 28 -14.07 -1.07 6.18
CA PRO A 28 -14.65 0.27 6.14
C PRO A 28 -13.81 1.29 5.36
N GLU A 29 -12.49 1.14 5.42
CA GLU A 29 -11.55 1.99 4.69
C GLU A 29 -11.62 1.78 3.18
N PHE A 30 -11.99 0.58 2.72
CA PHE A 30 -12.17 0.29 1.31
C PHE A 30 -13.33 1.09 0.71
N ASP A 31 -14.43 1.28 1.45
CA ASP A 31 -15.57 2.08 1.00
C ASP A 31 -15.18 3.54 0.71
N THR A 32 -14.36 4.13 1.58
CA THR A 32 -13.82 5.48 1.38
C THR A 32 -12.98 5.55 0.11
N ILE A 33 -12.23 4.50 -0.19
CA ILE A 33 -11.41 4.46 -1.40
C ILE A 33 -12.26 4.19 -2.65
N LEU A 34 -13.32 3.38 -2.56
CA LEU A 34 -14.29 3.18 -3.64
C LEU A 34 -14.94 4.50 -4.08
N LYS A 35 -15.28 5.39 -3.13
CA LYS A 35 -15.75 6.75 -3.47
C LYS A 35 -14.78 7.50 -4.40
N PHE A 36 -13.50 7.14 -4.36
CA PHE A 36 -12.44 7.76 -5.16
C PHE A 36 -12.15 7.05 -6.48
N VAL A 37 -12.04 5.73 -6.46
CA VAL A 37 -11.73 4.93 -7.67
C VAL A 37 -12.96 4.65 -8.52
N GLY A 38 -14.16 4.86 -7.98
CA GLY A 38 -15.43 4.56 -8.62
C GLY A 38 -15.83 3.11 -8.39
N GLU A 39 -15.81 2.31 -9.45
CA GLU A 39 -16.23 0.92 -9.41
C GLU A 39 -15.03 -0.03 -9.50
N VAL A 40 -15.08 -1.09 -8.71
CA VAL A 40 -14.15 -2.21 -8.77
C VAL A 40 -14.95 -3.43 -9.23
N PRO A 41 -14.54 -4.12 -10.30
CA PRO A 41 -15.25 -5.31 -10.77
C PRO A 41 -15.37 -6.37 -9.67
N ASP A 42 -16.52 -7.05 -9.56
CA ASP A 42 -16.68 -8.15 -8.58
C ASP A 42 -15.79 -9.37 -8.88
N LYS A 43 -15.27 -9.42 -10.10
CA LYS A 43 -14.49 -10.50 -10.69
C LYS A 43 -13.28 -9.95 -11.42
N HIS A 44 -12.13 -10.57 -11.23
CA HIS A 44 -10.90 -10.15 -11.87
C HIS A 44 -10.23 -11.32 -12.57
N ASP A 45 -9.90 -11.13 -13.86
CA ASP A 45 -9.16 -12.11 -14.64
C ASP A 45 -7.69 -12.08 -14.24
N TYR A 46 -7.13 -13.20 -13.80
CA TYR A 46 -5.70 -13.39 -13.53
C TYR A 46 -5.05 -14.24 -14.62
N LEU A 47 -3.90 -13.79 -15.12
CA LEU A 47 -3.13 -14.59 -16.06
C LEU A 47 -2.28 -15.56 -15.25
N THR A 48 -2.57 -16.85 -15.35
CA THR A 48 -1.79 -17.90 -14.69
C THR A 48 -0.42 -18.03 -15.34
N ALA A 49 0.52 -18.67 -14.62
CA ALA A 49 1.86 -18.94 -15.14
C ALA A 49 1.83 -19.75 -16.46
N ASP A 50 0.78 -20.54 -16.65
CA ASP A 50 0.57 -21.37 -17.84
C ASP A 50 -0.13 -20.62 -18.99
N GLY A 51 -0.37 -19.32 -18.83
CA GLY A 51 -0.91 -18.44 -19.89
C GLY A 51 -2.43 -18.46 -20.04
N TYR A 52 -3.17 -19.03 -19.07
CA TYR A 52 -4.63 -19.04 -19.05
C TYR A 52 -5.18 -17.93 -18.16
N TYR A 53 -6.39 -17.46 -18.47
CA TYR A 53 -7.11 -16.55 -17.58
C TYR A 53 -7.98 -17.34 -16.60
N GLU A 54 -7.77 -17.12 -15.31
CA GLU A 54 -8.63 -17.61 -14.25
C GLU A 54 -9.37 -16.43 -13.61
N GLU A 55 -10.67 -16.60 -13.41
CA GLU A 55 -11.51 -15.61 -12.77
C GLU A 55 -11.49 -15.84 -11.25
N HIS A 56 -11.22 -14.79 -10.49
CA HIS A 56 -11.21 -14.83 -9.03
C HIS A 56 -12.26 -13.92 -8.43
N SER A 57 -12.77 -14.32 -7.26
CA SER A 57 -13.66 -13.49 -6.46
C SER A 57 -12.89 -12.30 -5.89
N VAL A 58 -13.54 -11.14 -5.77
CA VAL A 58 -12.98 -9.97 -5.09
C VAL A 58 -12.53 -10.24 -3.65
N ASN A 59 -13.09 -11.25 -2.97
CA ASN A 59 -12.68 -11.65 -1.63
C ASN A 59 -11.31 -12.35 -1.58
N GLU A 60 -10.80 -12.82 -2.72
CA GLU A 60 -9.47 -13.43 -2.85
C GLU A 60 -8.39 -12.38 -3.18
N ILE A 61 -8.77 -11.11 -3.23
CA ILE A 61 -7.95 -10.01 -3.73
C ILE A 61 -7.60 -9.06 -2.61
N VAL A 62 -6.33 -8.65 -2.57
CA VAL A 62 -5.89 -7.49 -1.81
C VAL A 62 -5.70 -6.30 -2.73
N PHE A 63 -6.03 -5.13 -2.20
CA PHE A 63 -5.92 -3.88 -2.93
C PHE A 63 -4.78 -3.05 -2.38
N LEU A 64 -4.00 -2.46 -3.28
CA LEU A 64 -2.83 -1.66 -2.98
C LEU A 64 -3.02 -0.25 -3.53
N PHE A 65 -2.77 0.76 -2.70
CA PHE A 65 -2.89 2.16 -3.07
C PHE A 65 -1.57 2.87 -2.91
N GLU A 66 -1.20 3.63 -3.94
CA GLU A 66 -0.05 4.52 -3.91
C GLU A 66 -0.58 5.96 -3.98
N TYR A 67 -0.36 6.73 -2.92
CA TYR A 67 -0.72 8.14 -2.87
C TYR A 67 0.50 8.98 -3.23
N ILE A 68 0.41 9.67 -4.37
CA ILE A 68 1.55 10.32 -5.02
C ILE A 68 1.34 11.83 -5.03
N TYR A 69 2.35 12.53 -4.56
CA TYR A 69 2.51 13.97 -4.74
C TYR A 69 3.39 14.21 -5.96
N SER A 70 2.87 14.94 -6.95
CA SER A 70 3.68 15.38 -8.08
C SER A 70 4.24 16.78 -7.86
N GLU A 71 5.34 17.08 -8.56
CA GLU A 71 6.03 18.38 -8.51
C GLU A 71 5.12 19.55 -8.91
N ASP A 72 4.11 19.30 -9.75
CA ASP A 72 3.15 20.31 -10.19
C ASP A 72 1.96 20.51 -9.22
N LYS A 73 2.09 19.99 -7.99
CA LYS A 73 1.09 20.01 -6.90
C LYS A 73 -0.17 19.19 -7.17
N ARG A 74 -0.26 18.44 -8.28
CA ARG A 74 -1.35 17.47 -8.46
C ARG A 74 -1.16 16.25 -7.58
N LYS A 75 -2.26 15.77 -7.02
CA LYS A 75 -2.34 14.60 -6.15
C LYS A 75 -2.93 13.45 -6.96
N PHE A 76 -2.25 12.31 -6.95
CA PHE A 76 -2.70 11.13 -7.68
C PHE A 76 -2.86 9.97 -6.71
N LEU A 77 -3.91 9.18 -6.94
CA LEU A 77 -4.00 7.85 -6.38
C LEU A 77 -3.78 6.86 -7.52
N ARG A 78 -2.83 5.94 -7.34
CA ARG A 78 -2.75 4.75 -8.20
C ARG A 78 -3.30 3.57 -7.45
N PHE A 79 -4.06 2.77 -8.17
CA PHE A 79 -4.78 1.65 -7.62
C PHE A 79 -4.30 0.36 -8.29
N TYR A 80 -3.94 -0.59 -7.45
CA TYR A 80 -3.49 -1.90 -7.87
C TYR A 80 -4.20 -3.00 -7.09
N TYR A 81 -4.15 -4.21 -7.63
CA TYR A 81 -4.71 -5.39 -7.00
C TYR A 81 -3.85 -6.61 -7.25
N ALA A 82 -3.86 -7.53 -6.29
CA ALA A 82 -3.13 -8.80 -6.31
C ALA A 82 -3.99 -9.89 -5.67
N LEU A 83 -3.85 -11.14 -6.12
CA LEU A 83 -4.42 -12.26 -5.37
C LEU A 83 -3.74 -12.33 -4.01
N GLU A 84 -4.51 -12.46 -2.93
CA GLU A 84 -4.00 -12.47 -1.57
C GLU A 84 -2.93 -13.55 -1.40
N LYS A 85 -3.18 -14.77 -1.92
CA LYS A 85 -2.23 -15.89 -1.88
C LYS A 85 -0.87 -15.52 -2.50
N ASP A 86 -0.88 -14.83 -3.64
CA ASP A 86 0.32 -14.52 -4.41
C ASP A 86 1.05 -13.33 -3.81
N PHE A 87 0.30 -12.35 -3.31
CA PHE A 87 0.82 -11.24 -2.54
C PHE A 87 1.52 -11.75 -1.28
N THR A 88 0.87 -12.56 -0.45
CA THR A 88 1.45 -13.11 0.79
C THR A 88 2.70 -13.93 0.51
N ALA A 89 2.68 -14.81 -0.50
CA ALA A 89 3.80 -15.66 -0.85
C ALA A 89 5.00 -14.89 -1.44
N ASN A 90 4.77 -13.74 -2.07
CA ASN A 90 5.80 -13.00 -2.80
C ASN A 90 5.99 -11.56 -2.32
N ARG A 91 5.42 -11.17 -1.17
CA ARG A 91 5.50 -9.79 -0.64
C ARG A 91 6.93 -9.29 -0.57
N GLU A 92 7.88 -10.14 -0.20
CA GLU A 92 9.31 -9.83 -0.16
C GLU A 92 9.88 -9.48 -1.55
N LYS A 93 9.41 -10.13 -2.61
CA LYS A 93 9.82 -9.85 -4.00
C LYS A 93 9.23 -8.55 -4.53
N LEU A 94 8.11 -8.09 -3.97
CA LEU A 94 7.54 -6.78 -4.30
C LEU A 94 8.42 -5.63 -3.82
N TYR A 95 9.15 -5.78 -2.71
CA TYR A 95 10.14 -4.80 -2.25
C TYR A 95 11.19 -4.48 -3.31
N TYR A 96 11.55 -5.45 -4.14
CA TYR A 96 12.64 -5.31 -5.12
C TYR A 96 12.17 -4.81 -6.48
N ASN A 97 10.89 -4.92 -6.82
CA ASN A 97 10.38 -4.48 -8.13
C ASN A 97 8.85 -4.27 -8.16
N ARG A 98 8.40 -3.02 -8.27
CA ARG A 98 6.98 -2.64 -8.45
C ARG A 98 6.36 -3.16 -9.76
N HIS A 99 7.18 -3.55 -10.72
CA HIS A 99 6.79 -4.07 -12.03
C HIS A 99 6.91 -5.59 -12.09
N HIS A 100 6.87 -6.30 -10.97
CA HIS A 100 6.50 -7.71 -10.99
C HIS A 100 5.02 -7.83 -11.43
N TYR A 101 4.82 -7.64 -12.74
CA TYR A 101 3.53 -7.68 -13.44
C TYR A 101 2.80 -9.01 -13.21
N CYS A 102 3.53 -10.07 -12.85
CA CYS A 102 2.94 -11.36 -12.49
C CYS A 102 2.23 -11.37 -11.14
N ILE A 103 2.50 -10.41 -10.24
CA ILE A 103 1.91 -10.35 -8.89
C ILE A 103 0.92 -9.19 -8.78
N ILE A 104 1.31 -7.99 -9.24
CA ILE A 104 0.49 -6.77 -9.11
C ILE A 104 -0.06 -6.36 -10.47
N LYS A 105 -1.38 -6.18 -10.53
CA LYS A 105 -2.08 -5.61 -11.68
C LYS A 105 -2.49 -4.18 -11.41
N ASN A 106 -2.31 -3.30 -12.41
CA ASN A 106 -2.71 -1.91 -12.34
C ASN A 106 -4.18 -1.77 -12.80
N CYS A 107 -5.04 -1.23 -11.93
CA CYS A 107 -6.44 -0.94 -12.24
C CYS A 107 -6.64 0.43 -12.89
N GLY A 108 -5.70 1.36 -12.69
CA GLY A 108 -5.82 2.71 -13.20
C GLY A 108 -5.14 3.76 -12.30
N ARG A 109 -5.16 4.98 -12.81
CA ARG A 109 -4.66 6.17 -12.12
C ARG A 109 -5.79 7.20 -12.09
N THR A 110 -6.18 7.58 -10.88
CA THR A 110 -7.16 8.65 -10.69
C THR A 110 -6.44 9.92 -10.24
N THR A 111 -6.77 11.04 -10.86
CA THR A 111 -6.19 12.35 -10.57
C THR A 111 -7.18 13.21 -9.81
N LEU A 112 -6.77 13.74 -8.65
CA LEU A 112 -7.47 14.86 -8.04
C LEU A 112 -7.03 16.15 -8.74
N SER A 113 -7.81 16.58 -9.73
CA SER A 113 -7.72 17.93 -10.29
C SER A 113 -8.93 18.73 -9.87
N TYR A 114 -8.70 20.00 -9.53
CA TYR A 114 -9.70 20.99 -9.14
C TYR A 114 -9.86 22.10 -10.19
N SER A 115 -9.28 21.92 -11.38
CA SER A 115 -9.09 22.99 -12.37
C SER A 115 -10.36 23.40 -13.13
N ASP A 116 -11.33 22.50 -13.27
CA ASP A 116 -12.47 22.68 -14.19
C ASP A 116 -13.83 22.28 -13.57
N ASP A 117 -13.87 22.10 -12.25
CA ASP A 117 -15.06 21.63 -11.52
C ASP A 117 -15.99 22.80 -11.12
N THR A 118 -17.29 22.53 -11.07
CA THR A 118 -18.27 23.41 -10.43
C THR A 118 -18.04 23.49 -8.91
N GLU A 119 -18.58 24.51 -8.24
CA GLU A 119 -18.43 24.68 -6.79
C GLU A 119 -18.94 23.47 -5.98
N ASN A 120 -20.01 22.83 -6.43
CA ASN A 120 -20.55 21.63 -5.78
C ASN A 120 -19.61 20.42 -5.96
N GLU A 121 -19.10 20.19 -7.17
CA GLU A 121 -18.13 19.12 -7.44
C GLU A 121 -16.82 19.34 -6.66
N LEU A 122 -16.35 20.58 -6.57
CA LEU A 122 -15.20 20.95 -5.74
C LEU A 122 -15.44 20.64 -4.26
N ARG A 123 -16.64 20.90 -3.76
CA ARG A 123 -17.01 20.64 -2.36
C ARG A 123 -17.05 19.15 -2.07
N GLU A 124 -17.67 18.35 -2.92
CA GLU A 124 -17.73 16.89 -2.77
C GLU A 124 -16.34 16.26 -2.84
N LYS A 125 -15.52 16.66 -3.82
CA LYS A 125 -14.14 16.18 -3.93
C LYS A 125 -13.29 16.51 -2.71
N ARG A 126 -13.48 17.70 -2.10
CA ARG A 126 -12.79 18.07 -0.86
C ARG A 126 -13.18 17.19 0.30
N ILE A 127 -14.48 16.91 0.48
CA ILE A 127 -14.96 16.04 1.57
C ILE A 127 -14.36 14.64 1.43
N ILE A 128 -14.44 14.04 0.24
CA ILE A 128 -13.88 12.71 -0.02
C ILE A 128 -12.36 12.72 0.18
N HIS A 129 -11.69 13.79 -0.25
CA HIS A 129 -10.24 13.91 -0.08
C HIS A 129 -9.84 14.04 1.39
N GLU A 130 -10.59 14.80 2.19
CA GLU A 130 -10.37 14.90 3.65
C GLU A 130 -10.60 13.54 4.32
N GLU A 131 -11.70 12.85 4.03
CA GLU A 131 -11.96 11.48 4.53
C GLU A 131 -10.81 10.52 4.19
N LEU A 132 -10.31 10.57 2.95
CA LEU A 132 -9.17 9.77 2.53
C LEU A 132 -7.92 10.11 3.34
N LEU A 133 -7.59 11.40 3.51
CA LEU A 133 -6.41 11.81 4.28
C LEU A 133 -6.44 11.30 5.72
N TRP A 134 -7.59 11.42 6.40
CA TRP A 134 -7.77 10.90 7.76
C TRP A 134 -7.47 9.41 7.85
N VAL A 135 -8.01 8.64 6.91
CA VAL A 135 -7.84 7.19 6.84
C VAL A 135 -6.37 6.81 6.54
N LEU A 136 -5.69 7.57 5.68
CA LEU A 136 -4.26 7.35 5.40
C LEU A 136 -3.36 7.76 6.59
N GLU A 137 -3.71 8.81 7.31
CA GLU A 137 -2.98 9.26 8.51
C GLU A 137 -3.07 8.25 9.65
N ASP A 138 -4.27 7.72 9.93
CA ASP A 138 -4.47 6.68 10.93
C ASP A 138 -3.65 5.41 10.63
N ALA A 139 -3.66 4.95 9.36
CA ALA A 139 -2.83 3.83 8.94
C ALA A 139 -1.33 4.11 9.09
N ARG A 140 -0.90 5.36 8.85
CA ARG A 140 0.49 5.78 9.01
C ARG A 140 0.92 5.85 10.47
N GLU A 141 0.06 6.34 11.36
CA GLU A 141 0.33 6.39 12.80
C GLU A 141 0.52 4.98 13.36
N LYS A 142 -0.40 4.06 13.05
CA LYS A 142 -0.29 2.63 13.43
C LYS A 142 1.02 2.02 12.97
N TYR A 143 1.41 2.25 11.71
CA TYR A 143 2.68 1.76 11.20
C TYR A 143 3.88 2.34 11.94
N LEU A 144 3.89 3.65 12.23
CA LEU A 144 4.99 4.27 12.97
C LEU A 144 5.10 3.72 14.39
N GLU A 145 3.97 3.46 15.07
CA GLU A 145 3.94 2.81 16.38
C GLU A 145 4.54 1.39 16.31
N GLU A 146 4.12 0.58 15.35
CA GLU A 146 4.67 -0.78 15.15
C GLU A 146 6.18 -0.79 14.86
N GLN A 147 6.65 0.15 14.02
CA GLN A 147 8.08 0.29 13.74
C GLN A 147 8.86 0.73 14.99
N TYR A 148 8.28 1.61 15.80
CA TYR A 148 8.91 2.06 17.04
C TYR A 148 9.02 0.94 18.07
N GLU A 149 7.98 0.13 18.25
CA GLU A 149 8.00 -1.05 19.12
C GLU A 149 9.04 -2.08 18.67
N THR A 150 9.15 -2.31 17.36
CA THR A 150 10.18 -3.19 16.78
C THR A 150 11.59 -2.67 17.09
N TYR A 151 11.82 -1.37 16.91
CA TYR A 151 13.10 -0.73 17.23
C TYR A 151 13.46 -0.89 18.72
N LEU A 152 12.51 -0.72 19.62
CA LEU A 152 12.72 -0.92 21.06
C LEU A 152 13.08 -2.39 21.37
N ALA A 153 12.40 -3.35 20.75
CA ALA A 153 12.67 -4.78 20.92
C ALA A 153 14.09 -5.16 20.45
N ASP A 154 14.51 -4.70 19.28
CA ASP A 154 15.85 -4.94 18.74
C ASP A 154 16.94 -4.35 19.65
N ARG A 155 16.71 -3.14 20.15
CA ARG A 155 17.61 -2.50 21.12
C ARG A 155 17.74 -3.29 22.43
N GLN A 156 16.64 -3.81 22.94
CA GLN A 156 16.64 -4.64 24.14
C GLN A 156 17.41 -5.94 23.90
N PHE A 157 17.19 -6.57 22.75
CA PHE A 157 17.91 -7.77 22.34
C PHE A 157 19.43 -7.53 22.27
N GLU A 158 19.88 -6.43 21.67
CA GLU A 158 21.31 -6.06 21.63
C GLU A 158 21.93 -5.88 23.02
N GLU A 159 21.21 -5.24 23.93
CA GLU A 159 21.67 -5.06 25.31
C GLU A 159 21.81 -6.40 26.05
N ASP A 160 20.85 -7.28 25.86
CA ASP A 160 20.86 -8.60 26.50
C ASP A 160 21.95 -9.50 25.91
N LEU A 161 22.21 -9.41 24.60
CA LEU A 161 23.34 -10.06 23.95
C LEU A 161 24.68 -9.54 24.50
N LYS A 162 24.81 -8.22 24.73
CA LYS A 162 26.01 -7.62 25.38
C LYS A 162 26.20 -8.15 26.80
N LYS A 163 25.13 -8.22 27.61
CA LYS A 163 25.18 -8.77 28.98
C LYS A 163 25.56 -10.25 28.99
N TRP A 164 24.98 -11.05 28.09
CA TRP A 164 25.28 -12.48 27.98
C TRP A 164 26.73 -12.72 27.58
N ASN A 165 27.25 -11.99 26.58
CA ASN A 165 28.65 -12.09 26.17
C ASN A 165 29.62 -11.71 27.29
N LYS A 166 29.28 -10.71 28.13
CA LYS A 166 30.10 -10.33 29.29
C LYS A 166 30.13 -11.43 30.36
N ARG A 167 29.03 -12.15 30.55
CA ARG A 167 28.92 -13.25 31.55
C ARG A 167 29.66 -14.51 31.12
N ASN A 168 29.67 -14.83 29.82
CA ASN A 168 30.28 -16.07 29.29
C ASN A 168 31.71 -15.92 28.76
N LYS A 169 32.28 -14.71 28.85
CA LYS A 169 33.72 -14.45 28.60
C LYS A 169 34.54 -14.30 29.88
N SER A 170 33.95 -14.58 31.04
CA SER A 170 34.64 -14.71 32.33
C SER A 170 34.77 -16.17 32.72
#